data_AF-A0A415QRJ9-F1
#
_entry.id   AF-A0A415QRJ9-F1
#
_cell.length_a   1.000
_cell.length_b   1.000
_cell.length_c   1.000
_cell.angle_alpha   90.00
_cell.angle_beta   90.00
_cell.angle_gamma   90.00
#
_symmetry.space_group_name_H-M   'P 1'
#
loop_
_entity.id
_entity.type
_entity.pdbx_description
1 polymer ?
#
loop_
_entity_poly.entity_id
_entity_poly.type
_entity_poly.pdbx_seq_one_letter_code
_entity_poly.pdbx_strand_id
1 'polypeptide(L)'
;MSITDNVINIALLGTANREMTSGELPEDLVGILERLKENAADGEEVFYKGAAAFFAYYRSGLEPLKLKDPVPISEAGPETRPYVGQKAAAILSILLGEKYVNMLLFWYRKAVEREQLIPPEYLPQVLIRVFQPGSQTAKRERQLLISLVGNRGRWLLPIMGYATLQEEDDDTWETATHADRKLILSRVRRENPVRGIEMLRAEWKNESAQHRAELLTCLEISLSVADEDFLEEVRGGDRSSTVRDEALRLLRMIPESRILRLFAETLRKHLHYRRLLGWAVDPIAYSEEFKKLGINEVSSNKGESDSDYILRQMAQFMPLSFWCEFFDCDSETAAQRMRKSPPFSKHIYLTDTILGYKDRDWAYHVLKDERVLQSPGLMQLVPLLSVEQREQLNLSGKVDRNFYISQWFGEDDSEWGERFSQGVLKMIYGMDYCYYDRPTCEALALRLPASMYDYVVALGASRESSASHWEFTVRLQQLLLMKKDIIQAF
;
A
#
# COMPACT_ATOMS: atom_id res chain seq x y z
N MET A 1 -38.94 -12.42 0.31
CA MET A 1 -38.23 -12.10 -0.95
C MET A 1 -38.68 -10.72 -1.36
N SER A 2 -37.75 -9.82 -1.70
CA SER A 2 -38.17 -8.51 -2.22
C SER A 2 -38.93 -8.73 -3.51
N ILE A 3 -40.03 -8.02 -3.75
CA ILE A 3 -40.81 -8.17 -5.00
C ILE A 3 -39.93 -7.80 -6.22
N THR A 4 -38.93 -6.93 -6.03
CA THR A 4 -37.88 -6.65 -7.02
C THR A 4 -37.02 -7.87 -7.35
N ASP A 5 -36.79 -8.78 -6.41
CA ASP A 5 -36.01 -10.00 -6.65
C ASP A 5 -36.71 -10.90 -7.66
N ASN A 6 -38.05 -10.95 -7.65
CA ASN A 6 -38.82 -11.74 -8.62
C ASN A 6 -38.67 -11.19 -10.04
N VAL A 7 -38.75 -9.88 -10.22
CA VAL A 7 -38.54 -9.23 -11.54
C VAL A 7 -37.12 -9.50 -12.05
N ILE A 8 -36.11 -9.36 -11.20
CA ILE A 8 -34.70 -9.63 -11.54
C ILE A 8 -34.52 -11.11 -11.90
N ASN A 9 -35.12 -12.01 -11.13
CA ASN A 9 -34.95 -13.46 -11.31
C ASN A 9 -35.65 -13.95 -12.60
N ILE A 10 -36.80 -13.39 -12.97
CA ILE A 10 -37.43 -13.62 -14.29
C ILE A 10 -36.52 -13.11 -15.42
N ALA A 11 -35.94 -11.91 -15.29
CA ALA A 11 -35.02 -11.37 -16.29
C ALA A 11 -33.76 -12.25 -16.47
N LEU A 12 -33.23 -12.82 -15.38
CA LEU A 12 -32.05 -13.69 -15.40
C LEU A 12 -32.34 -15.07 -15.99
N LEU A 13 -33.51 -15.65 -15.71
CA LEU A 13 -33.91 -16.96 -16.21
C LEU A 13 -34.48 -16.93 -17.63
N GLY A 14 -34.96 -15.76 -18.05
CA GLY A 14 -35.66 -15.55 -19.32
C GLY A 14 -37.16 -15.84 -19.21
N THR A 15 -37.95 -15.03 -19.92
CA THR A 15 -39.42 -15.08 -19.97
C THR A 15 -39.99 -16.40 -20.49
N ALA A 16 -39.21 -17.16 -21.26
CA ALA A 16 -39.56 -18.51 -21.70
C ALA A 16 -39.45 -19.57 -20.59
N ASN A 17 -38.61 -19.36 -19.58
CA ASN A 17 -38.36 -20.31 -18.49
C ASN A 17 -39.11 -19.95 -17.20
N ARG A 18 -39.49 -18.66 -17.05
CA ARG A 18 -40.26 -18.18 -15.89
C ARG A 18 -41.16 -17.04 -16.31
N GLU A 19 -42.46 -17.23 -16.15
CA GLU A 19 -43.47 -16.20 -16.43
C GLU A 19 -43.74 -15.33 -15.21
N MET A 20 -44.18 -14.09 -15.45
CA MET A 20 -44.68 -13.21 -14.39
C MET A 20 -46.10 -13.63 -14.00
N THR A 21 -46.28 -13.99 -12.72
CA THR A 21 -47.56 -14.49 -12.19
C THR A 21 -48.18 -13.52 -11.19
N SER A 22 -49.51 -13.54 -11.08
CA SER A 22 -50.26 -12.65 -10.18
C SER A 22 -49.94 -12.88 -8.70
N GLY A 23 -49.61 -14.12 -8.31
CA GLY A 23 -49.21 -14.46 -6.94
C GLY A 23 -47.87 -13.89 -6.50
N GLU A 24 -47.10 -13.31 -7.42
CA GLU A 24 -45.80 -12.69 -7.16
C GLU A 24 -45.86 -11.14 -7.12
N LEU A 25 -47.03 -10.55 -7.36
CA LEU A 25 -47.27 -9.11 -7.39
C LEU A 25 -48.21 -8.67 -6.24
N PRO A 26 -48.16 -7.39 -5.82
CA PRO A 26 -49.20 -6.80 -4.98
C PRO A 26 -50.60 -6.98 -5.59
N GLU A 27 -51.62 -7.19 -4.75
CA GLU A 27 -53.01 -7.38 -5.19
C GLU A 27 -53.49 -6.25 -6.13
N ASP A 28 -53.10 -5.01 -5.84
CA ASP A 28 -53.42 -3.83 -6.66
C ASP A 28 -52.93 -3.92 -8.12
N LEU A 29 -51.91 -4.74 -8.39
CA LEU A 29 -51.32 -4.92 -9.72
C LEU A 29 -51.87 -6.14 -10.46
N VAL A 30 -52.64 -7.01 -9.81
CA VAL A 30 -53.16 -8.24 -10.43
C VAL A 30 -54.04 -7.92 -11.65
N GLY A 31 -55.00 -7.01 -11.50
CA GLY A 31 -55.86 -6.60 -12.61
C GLY A 31 -55.15 -5.77 -13.69
N ILE A 32 -53.96 -5.23 -13.41
CA ILE A 32 -53.10 -4.61 -14.43
C ILE A 32 -52.37 -5.71 -15.21
N LEU A 33 -51.81 -6.70 -14.53
CA LEU A 33 -51.11 -7.83 -15.15
C LEU A 33 -52.04 -8.65 -16.06
N GLU A 34 -53.28 -8.91 -15.64
CA GLU A 34 -54.27 -9.63 -16.44
C GLU A 34 -54.57 -8.89 -17.76
N ARG A 35 -54.83 -7.59 -17.68
CA ARG A 35 -55.03 -6.75 -18.88
C ARG A 35 -53.79 -6.69 -19.77
N LEU A 36 -52.59 -6.75 -19.21
CA LEU A 36 -51.36 -6.82 -20.00
C LEU A 36 -51.25 -8.16 -20.74
N LYS A 37 -51.56 -9.28 -20.08
CA LYS A 37 -51.55 -10.62 -20.69
C LYS A 37 -52.56 -10.75 -21.84
N GLU A 38 -53.72 -10.12 -21.73
CA GLU A 38 -54.75 -10.14 -22.78
C GLU A 38 -54.35 -9.37 -24.04
N ASN A 39 -53.49 -8.34 -23.90
CA ASN A 39 -53.20 -7.38 -24.97
C ASN A 39 -51.74 -7.43 -25.47
N ALA A 40 -50.89 -8.27 -24.88
CA ALA A 40 -49.50 -8.43 -25.26
C ALA A 40 -49.32 -9.45 -26.39
N ALA A 41 -48.33 -9.22 -27.25
CA ALA A 41 -47.97 -10.12 -28.33
C ALA A 41 -47.24 -11.40 -27.84
N ASP A 42 -46.45 -11.27 -26.78
CA ASP A 42 -45.61 -12.34 -26.22
C ASP A 42 -45.33 -12.13 -24.72
N GLY A 43 -44.59 -13.06 -24.12
CA GLY A 43 -44.23 -13.04 -22.69
C GLY A 43 -43.24 -11.92 -22.34
N GLU A 44 -42.41 -11.51 -23.31
CA GLU A 44 -41.46 -10.42 -23.21
C GLU A 44 -42.17 -9.08 -23.03
N GLU A 45 -43.23 -8.84 -23.79
CA GLU A 45 -44.05 -7.62 -23.70
C GLU A 45 -44.84 -7.56 -22.39
N VAL A 46 -45.38 -8.71 -21.92
CA VAL A 46 -46.00 -8.82 -20.59
C VAL A 46 -44.99 -8.48 -19.50
N PHE A 47 -43.79 -9.06 -19.57
CA PHE A 47 -42.74 -8.83 -18.59
C PHE A 47 -42.27 -7.37 -18.58
N TYR A 48 -42.01 -6.77 -19.73
CA TYR A 48 -41.52 -5.40 -19.83
C TYR A 48 -42.54 -4.39 -19.30
N LYS A 49 -43.80 -4.48 -19.74
CA LYS A 49 -44.87 -3.59 -19.27
C LYS A 49 -45.25 -3.85 -17.82
N GLY A 50 -45.25 -5.11 -17.39
CA GLY A 50 -45.50 -5.51 -16.01
C GLY A 50 -44.43 -4.99 -15.06
N ALA A 51 -43.15 -5.12 -15.43
CA ALA A 51 -42.02 -4.57 -14.68
C ALA A 51 -42.11 -3.03 -14.59
N ALA A 52 -42.46 -2.34 -15.68
CA ALA A 52 -42.63 -0.89 -15.67
C ALA A 52 -43.76 -0.44 -14.71
N ALA A 53 -44.92 -1.11 -14.75
CA ALA A 53 -46.04 -0.84 -13.85
C ALA A 53 -45.66 -1.12 -12.39
N PHE A 54 -44.93 -2.21 -12.14
CA PHE A 54 -44.42 -2.54 -10.82
C PHE A 54 -43.44 -1.49 -10.29
N PHE A 55 -42.44 -1.07 -11.08
CA PHE A 55 -41.49 -0.04 -10.64
C PHE A 55 -42.18 1.31 -10.37
N ALA A 56 -43.21 1.66 -11.15
CA ALA A 56 -44.01 2.84 -10.90
C ALA A 56 -44.80 2.73 -9.59
N TYR A 57 -45.44 1.58 -9.33
CA TYR A 57 -46.14 1.30 -8.08
C TYR A 57 -45.20 1.35 -6.88
N TYR A 58 -44.05 0.68 -6.95
CA TYR A 58 -43.05 0.70 -5.88
C TYR A 58 -42.52 2.12 -5.59
N ARG A 59 -42.39 2.97 -6.62
CA ARG A 59 -41.98 4.37 -6.48
C ARG A 59 -43.10 5.30 -5.99
N SER A 60 -44.36 4.86 -6.00
CA SER A 60 -45.48 5.65 -5.48
C SER A 60 -45.50 5.74 -3.95
N GLY A 61 -44.66 4.96 -3.29
CA GLY A 61 -44.50 4.92 -1.84
C GLY A 61 -44.86 3.55 -1.28
N LEU A 62 -44.41 3.28 -0.07
CA LEU A 62 -44.72 2.07 0.67
C LEU A 62 -45.35 2.48 2.01
N GLU A 63 -46.34 1.72 2.47
CA GLU A 63 -46.75 1.84 3.86
C GLU A 63 -45.63 1.32 4.78
N PRO A 64 -45.37 1.97 5.93
CA PRO A 64 -44.40 1.48 6.89
C PRO A 64 -44.76 0.07 7.36
N LEU A 65 -43.76 -0.79 7.49
CA LEU A 65 -43.94 -2.14 8.05
C LEU A 65 -44.55 -2.02 9.46
N LYS A 66 -45.75 -2.56 9.65
CA LYS A 66 -46.39 -2.64 10.98
C LYS A 66 -45.78 -3.81 11.73
N LEU A 67 -44.86 -3.52 12.64
CA LEU A 67 -44.33 -4.50 13.58
C LEU A 67 -45.42 -4.88 14.59
N LYS A 68 -45.57 -6.17 14.89
CA LYS A 68 -46.53 -6.67 15.90
C LYS A 68 -46.20 -6.15 17.30
N ASP A 69 -44.91 -6.04 17.59
CA ASP A 69 -44.39 -5.60 18.88
C ASP A 69 -43.42 -4.41 18.67
N PRO A 70 -43.44 -3.42 19.57
CA PRO A 70 -42.47 -2.33 19.53
C PRO A 70 -41.06 -2.87 19.81
N VAL A 71 -40.10 -2.51 18.96
CA VAL A 71 -38.68 -2.82 19.18
C VAL A 71 -38.10 -1.72 20.07
N PRO A 72 -37.66 -2.01 21.30
CA PRO A 72 -37.06 -1.01 22.16
C PRO A 72 -35.70 -0.61 21.59
N ILE A 73 -35.57 0.65 21.18
CA ILE A 73 -34.30 1.23 20.73
C ILE A 73 -33.89 2.27 21.78
N SER A 74 -32.72 2.06 22.41
CA SER A 74 -32.16 3.05 23.33
C SER A 74 -31.76 4.32 22.58
N GLU A 75 -31.79 5.48 23.23
CA GLU A 75 -31.24 6.70 22.61
C GLU A 75 -29.71 6.64 22.58
N ALA A 76 -29.10 7.22 21.54
CA ALA A 76 -27.65 7.39 21.50
C ALA A 76 -27.21 8.41 22.57
N GLY A 77 -26.11 8.12 23.28
CA GLY A 77 -25.52 9.08 24.21
C GLY A 77 -25.09 10.38 23.52
N PRO A 78 -25.00 11.51 24.25
CA PRO A 78 -24.55 12.79 23.70
C PRO A 78 -23.11 12.68 23.18
N GLU A 79 -22.77 13.44 22.15
CA GLU A 79 -21.40 13.47 21.63
C GLU A 79 -20.45 14.22 22.56
N THR A 80 -19.19 13.77 22.59
CA THR A 80 -18.12 14.37 23.40
C THR A 80 -17.19 15.27 22.58
N ARG A 81 -17.34 15.29 21.25
CA ARG A 81 -16.53 16.06 20.30
C ARG A 81 -17.41 16.78 19.29
N PRO A 82 -16.98 17.93 18.76
CA PRO A 82 -17.75 18.66 17.76
C PRO A 82 -17.78 17.89 16.43
N TYR A 83 -18.86 18.08 15.66
CA TYR A 83 -18.88 17.63 14.27
C TYR A 83 -18.00 18.53 13.39
N VAL A 84 -17.59 18.00 12.24
CA VAL A 84 -16.98 18.81 11.18
C VAL A 84 -17.93 19.93 10.70
N GLY A 85 -17.37 21.03 10.20
CA GLY A 85 -18.16 22.14 9.67
C GLY A 85 -18.89 21.80 8.36
N GLN A 86 -19.86 22.64 7.96
CA GLN A 86 -20.69 22.42 6.76
C GLN A 86 -19.87 22.24 5.47
N LYS A 87 -18.78 22.99 5.30
CA LYS A 87 -17.90 22.86 4.12
C LYS A 87 -17.27 21.46 4.06
N ALA A 88 -16.74 20.97 5.18
CA ALA A 88 -16.14 19.64 5.25
C ALA A 88 -17.18 18.54 5.04
N ALA A 89 -18.37 18.68 5.61
CA ALA A 89 -19.50 17.77 5.43
C ALA A 89 -19.97 17.68 3.97
N ALA A 90 -20.08 18.81 3.28
CA ALA A 90 -20.43 18.85 1.86
C ALA A 90 -19.39 18.12 0.99
N ILE A 91 -18.10 18.27 1.31
CA ILE A 91 -17.03 17.55 0.62
C ILE A 91 -17.12 16.05 0.89
N LEU A 92 -17.38 15.63 2.14
CA LEU A 92 -17.58 14.22 2.48
C LEU A 92 -18.72 13.60 1.63
N SER A 93 -19.83 14.31 1.47
CA SER A 93 -20.95 13.86 0.63
C SER A 93 -20.51 13.55 -0.81
N ILE A 94 -19.71 14.43 -1.41
CA ILE A 94 -19.14 14.23 -2.76
C ILE A 94 -18.22 13.00 -2.78
N LEU A 95 -17.33 12.88 -1.79
CA LEU A 95 -16.37 11.78 -1.70
C LEU A 95 -17.02 10.41 -1.47
N LEU A 96 -18.18 10.38 -0.80
CA LEU A 96 -18.94 9.14 -0.59
C LEU A 96 -19.76 8.73 -1.82
N GLY A 97 -20.20 9.68 -2.64
CA GLY A 97 -20.90 9.42 -3.91
C GLY A 97 -19.95 9.00 -5.05
N GLU A 98 -18.71 9.47 -5.02
CA GLU A 98 -17.70 9.23 -6.05
C GLU A 98 -16.67 8.18 -5.64
N LYS A 99 -16.02 7.55 -6.63
CA LYS A 99 -14.95 6.57 -6.38
C LYS A 99 -13.59 7.23 -6.06
N TYR A 100 -13.55 8.26 -5.20
CA TYR A 100 -12.32 8.97 -4.78
C TYR A 100 -11.78 8.41 -3.46
N VAL A 101 -11.24 7.19 -3.51
CA VAL A 101 -10.94 6.42 -2.31
C VAL A 101 -9.77 7.00 -1.52
N ASN A 102 -8.71 7.45 -2.19
CA ASN A 102 -7.54 8.02 -1.52
C ASN A 102 -7.86 9.40 -0.95
N MET A 103 -8.69 10.19 -1.66
CA MET A 103 -9.12 11.49 -1.17
C MET A 103 -10.09 11.39 0.03
N LEU A 104 -10.93 10.35 0.07
CA LEU A 104 -11.75 10.04 1.25
C LEU A 104 -10.90 9.71 2.48
N LEU A 105 -9.86 8.89 2.32
CA LEU A 105 -8.91 8.59 3.39
C LEU A 105 -8.18 9.86 3.86
N PHE A 106 -7.82 10.75 2.94
CA PHE A 106 -7.23 12.05 3.28
C PHE A 106 -8.19 12.94 4.08
N TRP A 107 -9.48 12.99 3.70
CA TRP A 107 -10.51 13.69 4.45
C TRP A 107 -10.67 13.13 5.87
N TYR A 108 -10.72 11.79 6.03
CA TYR A 108 -10.80 11.16 7.35
C TYR A 108 -9.59 11.52 8.22
N ARG A 109 -8.36 11.50 7.66
CA ARG A 109 -7.16 11.90 8.41
C ARG A 109 -7.26 13.35 8.91
N LYS A 110 -7.73 14.28 8.07
CA LYS A 110 -7.92 15.69 8.49
C LYS A 110 -8.96 15.85 9.59
N ALA A 111 -10.05 15.09 9.55
CA ALA A 111 -11.02 15.07 10.63
C ALA A 111 -10.45 14.48 11.94
N VAL A 112 -9.65 13.41 11.85
CA VAL A 112 -8.95 12.83 13.02
C VAL A 112 -7.97 13.83 13.63
N GLU A 113 -7.14 14.49 12.81
CA GLU A 113 -6.19 15.52 13.25
C GLU A 113 -6.85 16.70 13.98
N ARG A 114 -8.10 17.02 13.63
CA ARG A 114 -8.89 18.08 14.29
C ARG A 114 -9.82 17.58 15.38
N GLU A 115 -9.80 16.28 15.67
CA GLU A 115 -10.67 15.61 16.65
C GLU A 115 -12.17 15.88 16.41
N GLN A 116 -12.58 15.95 15.14
CA GLN A 116 -13.96 16.23 14.75
C GLN A 116 -14.70 14.98 14.27
N LEU A 117 -15.99 14.92 14.59
CA LEU A 117 -16.86 13.79 14.25
C LEU A 117 -17.53 13.95 12.89
N ILE A 118 -17.83 12.83 12.26
CA ILE A 118 -18.67 12.78 11.05
C ILE A 118 -20.12 13.14 11.45
N PRO A 119 -20.80 14.05 10.72
CA PRO A 119 -22.18 14.40 11.00
C PRO A 119 -23.10 13.17 10.88
N PRO A 120 -24.13 13.06 11.75
CA PRO A 120 -24.92 11.83 11.90
C PRO A 120 -25.62 11.38 10.62
N GLU A 121 -26.02 12.32 9.76
CA GLU A 121 -26.67 12.07 8.48
C GLU A 121 -25.80 11.28 7.48
N TYR A 122 -24.47 11.29 7.64
CA TYR A 122 -23.54 10.54 6.77
C TYR A 122 -23.11 9.19 7.37
N LEU A 123 -23.40 8.93 8.66
CA LEU A 123 -22.97 7.70 9.33
C LEU A 123 -23.48 6.42 8.63
N PRO A 124 -24.75 6.30 8.18
CA PRO A 124 -25.20 5.08 7.52
C PRO A 124 -24.36 4.73 6.29
N GLN A 125 -24.06 5.72 5.44
CA GLN A 125 -23.31 5.51 4.21
C GLN A 125 -21.85 5.14 4.47
N VAL A 126 -21.21 5.83 5.42
CA VAL A 126 -19.83 5.56 5.85
C VAL A 126 -19.71 4.14 6.43
N LEU A 127 -20.65 3.74 7.28
CA LEU A 127 -20.64 2.43 7.92
C LEU A 127 -20.92 1.31 6.92
N ILE A 128 -21.94 1.43 6.05
CA ILE A 128 -22.20 0.41 5.00
C ILE A 128 -20.95 0.17 4.14
N ARG A 129 -20.28 1.27 3.75
CA ARG A 129 -19.08 1.22 2.92
C ARG A 129 -17.94 0.42 3.58
N VAL A 130 -17.70 0.62 4.87
CA VAL A 130 -16.55 -0.03 5.55
C VAL A 130 -16.74 -1.54 5.74
N PHE A 131 -18.00 -2.01 5.73
CA PHE A 131 -18.35 -3.42 5.83
C PHE A 131 -18.63 -4.08 4.46
N GLN A 132 -18.44 -3.36 3.35
CA GLN A 132 -18.63 -3.92 2.02
C GLN A 132 -17.60 -5.03 1.73
N PRO A 133 -18.03 -6.26 1.36
CA PRO A 133 -17.11 -7.35 1.02
C PRO A 133 -16.17 -6.99 -0.13
N GLY A 134 -14.90 -7.36 -0.01
CA GLY A 134 -13.88 -7.12 -1.05
C GLY A 134 -13.32 -5.69 -1.10
N SER A 135 -13.69 -4.81 -0.17
CA SER A 135 -13.12 -3.46 -0.08
C SER A 135 -11.63 -3.49 0.28
N GLN A 136 -10.78 -2.93 -0.59
CA GLN A 136 -9.33 -2.86 -0.39
C GLN A 136 -8.92 -1.83 0.67
N THR A 137 -9.81 -0.90 1.03
CA THR A 137 -9.53 0.19 1.97
C THR A 137 -10.25 0.05 3.31
N ALA A 138 -11.17 -0.92 3.43
CA ALA A 138 -11.95 -1.13 4.64
C ALA A 138 -11.10 -1.14 5.92
N LYS A 139 -9.94 -1.80 5.90
CA LYS A 139 -9.05 -1.82 7.08
C LYS A 139 -8.57 -0.42 7.48
N ARG A 140 -8.07 0.38 6.54
CA ARG A 140 -7.59 1.75 6.80
C ARG A 140 -8.75 2.67 7.20
N GLU A 141 -9.90 2.52 6.55
CA GLU A 141 -11.11 3.26 6.90
C GLU A 141 -11.57 2.92 8.33
N ARG A 142 -11.64 1.63 8.73
CA ARG A 142 -11.99 1.23 10.11
C ARG A 142 -11.08 1.89 11.15
N GLN A 143 -9.77 1.86 10.92
CA GLN A 143 -8.79 2.47 11.83
C GLN A 143 -9.05 3.96 12.08
N LEU A 144 -9.41 4.70 11.03
CA LEU A 144 -9.74 6.13 11.16
C LEU A 144 -11.14 6.31 11.77
N LEU A 145 -12.11 5.48 11.37
CA LEU A 145 -13.51 5.64 11.76
C LEU A 145 -13.79 5.41 13.24
N ILE A 146 -12.98 4.61 13.94
CA ILE A 146 -13.05 4.46 15.41
C ILE A 146 -13.07 5.84 16.10
N SER A 147 -12.28 6.77 15.58
CA SER A 147 -12.14 8.14 16.08
C SER A 147 -13.15 9.11 15.49
N LEU A 148 -13.91 8.77 14.46
CA LEU A 148 -14.76 9.71 13.72
C LEU A 148 -16.26 9.52 13.92
N VAL A 149 -16.70 8.31 14.27
CA VAL A 149 -18.15 7.98 14.26
C VAL A 149 -18.91 8.40 15.53
N GLY A 150 -18.19 8.74 16.61
CA GLY A 150 -18.80 9.21 17.85
C GLY A 150 -19.66 8.17 18.57
N ASN A 151 -20.45 8.63 19.53
CA ASN A 151 -21.41 7.80 20.27
C ASN A 151 -22.58 7.38 19.39
N ARG A 152 -23.04 8.23 18.47
CA ARG A 152 -24.10 7.91 17.52
C ARG A 152 -23.73 6.80 16.56
N GLY A 153 -22.51 6.79 16.02
CA GLY A 153 -22.11 5.71 15.12
C GLY A 153 -21.91 4.38 15.86
N ARG A 154 -21.35 4.42 17.08
CA ARG A 154 -21.26 3.24 17.95
C ARG A 154 -22.63 2.65 18.28
N TRP A 155 -23.60 3.52 18.56
CA TRP A 155 -25.00 3.14 18.77
C TRP A 155 -25.65 2.56 17.50
N LEU A 156 -25.35 3.12 16.32
CA LEU A 156 -25.97 2.75 15.06
C LEU A 156 -25.50 1.39 14.52
N LEU A 157 -24.23 1.04 14.70
CA LEU A 157 -23.64 -0.22 14.22
C LEU A 157 -24.46 -1.49 14.53
N PRO A 158 -24.79 -1.80 15.81
CA PRO A 158 -25.57 -3.00 16.13
C PRO A 158 -26.99 -2.95 15.55
N ILE A 159 -27.59 -1.76 15.41
CA ILE A 159 -28.91 -1.59 14.79
C ILE A 159 -28.86 -1.95 13.30
N MET A 160 -27.74 -1.67 12.64
CA MET A 160 -27.49 -2.04 11.24
C MET A 160 -27.03 -3.50 11.08
N GLY A 161 -26.86 -4.25 12.17
CA GLY A 161 -26.34 -5.62 12.14
C GLY A 161 -24.83 -5.70 11.88
N TYR A 162 -24.09 -4.60 12.11
CA TYR A 162 -22.64 -4.57 11.98
C TYR A 162 -21.95 -4.74 13.34
N ALA A 163 -20.74 -5.31 13.30
CA ALA A 163 -19.86 -5.38 14.46
C ALA A 163 -19.46 -3.97 14.93
N THR A 164 -19.17 -3.84 16.23
CA THR A 164 -18.66 -2.59 16.78
C THR A 164 -17.33 -2.21 16.15
N LEU A 165 -17.15 -0.93 15.84
CA LEU A 165 -15.85 -0.37 15.50
C LEU A 165 -15.07 -0.22 16.80
N GLN A 166 -14.22 -1.19 17.06
CA GLN A 166 -13.25 -1.13 18.14
C GLN A 166 -11.88 -0.90 17.49
N GLU A 167 -10.96 -0.27 18.22
CA GLU A 167 -9.56 -0.63 18.03
C GLU A 167 -9.55 -2.15 18.11
N GLU A 168 -9.06 -2.83 17.07
CA GLU A 168 -9.02 -4.29 17.07
C GLU A 168 -8.49 -4.70 18.45
N ASP A 169 -9.37 -5.24 19.32
CA ASP A 169 -8.94 -6.06 20.46
C ASP A 169 -7.98 -7.00 19.78
N ASP A 170 -6.70 -6.97 20.17
CA ASP A 170 -5.70 -7.88 19.63
C ASP A 170 -6.40 -9.24 19.63
N ASP A 171 -6.78 -9.78 18.46
CA ASP A 171 -7.15 -11.18 18.35
C ASP A 171 -5.99 -11.86 19.04
N THR A 172 -6.24 -12.46 20.20
CA THR A 172 -5.14 -12.95 21.02
C THR A 172 -4.33 -13.85 20.12
N TRP A 173 -3.01 -13.73 20.16
CA TRP A 173 -2.11 -14.42 19.23
C TRP A 173 -2.52 -15.89 19.04
N GLU A 174 -3.00 -16.52 20.12
CA GLU A 174 -3.53 -17.86 20.22
C GLU A 174 -4.77 -18.14 19.35
N THR A 175 -5.71 -17.20 19.21
CA THR A 175 -6.99 -17.36 18.47
C THR A 175 -6.99 -16.72 17.08
N ALA A 176 -6.00 -15.88 16.79
CA ALA A 176 -5.88 -15.17 15.53
C ALA A 176 -5.67 -16.13 14.33
N THR A 177 -6.22 -15.76 13.16
CA THR A 177 -5.85 -16.44 11.90
C THR A 177 -4.36 -16.21 11.61
N HIS A 178 -3.72 -17.05 10.78
CA HIS A 178 -2.31 -16.84 10.41
C HIS A 178 -2.06 -15.46 9.75
N ALA A 179 -3.02 -14.97 8.96
CA ALA A 179 -2.93 -13.64 8.36
C ALA A 179 -2.94 -12.55 9.44
N ASP A 180 -3.79 -12.70 10.46
CA ASP A 180 -3.89 -11.76 11.57
C ASP A 180 -2.69 -11.87 12.52
N ARG A 181 -2.16 -13.08 12.77
CA ARG A 181 -0.91 -13.30 13.51
C ARG A 181 0.25 -12.51 12.91
N LYS A 182 0.43 -12.51 11.58
CA LYS A 182 1.47 -11.68 10.93
C LYS A 182 1.28 -10.20 11.20
N LEU A 183 0.05 -9.71 11.20
CA LEU A 183 -0.28 -8.31 11.48
C LEU A 183 0.00 -7.96 12.95
N ILE A 184 -0.39 -8.84 13.87
CA ILE A 184 -0.15 -8.72 15.32
C ILE A 184 1.35 -8.72 15.60
N LEU A 185 2.09 -9.71 15.10
CA LEU A 185 3.55 -9.78 15.26
C LEU A 185 4.24 -8.55 14.69
N SER A 186 3.80 -8.08 13.52
CA SER A 186 4.33 -6.85 12.93
C SER A 186 4.08 -5.63 13.82
N ARG A 187 2.91 -5.52 14.48
CA ARG A 187 2.60 -4.45 15.44
C ARG A 187 3.50 -4.57 16.67
N VAL A 188 3.53 -5.74 17.30
CA VAL A 188 4.36 -6.02 18.48
C VAL A 188 5.84 -5.75 18.19
N ARG A 189 6.35 -6.12 17.03
CA ARG A 189 7.74 -5.84 16.63
C ARG A 189 8.08 -4.35 16.52
N ARG A 190 7.11 -3.49 16.17
CA ARG A 190 7.32 -2.03 16.16
C ARG A 190 7.40 -1.44 17.58
N GLU A 191 6.65 -2.01 18.51
CA GLU A 191 6.50 -1.48 19.88
C GLU A 191 7.48 -2.10 20.88
N ASN A 192 7.61 -3.42 20.86
CA ASN A 192 8.47 -4.21 21.73
C ASN A 192 9.04 -5.41 20.94
N PRO A 193 10.20 -5.23 20.28
CA PRO A 193 10.85 -6.27 19.48
C PRO A 193 11.09 -7.58 20.24
N VAL A 194 11.47 -7.49 21.53
CA VAL A 194 11.78 -8.64 22.39
C VAL A 194 10.53 -9.50 22.62
N ARG A 195 9.39 -8.86 22.94
CA ARG A 195 8.12 -9.58 23.10
C ARG A 195 7.71 -10.35 21.84
N GLY A 196 8.00 -9.81 20.65
CA GLY A 196 7.75 -10.51 19.40
C GLY A 196 8.52 -11.83 19.27
N ILE A 197 9.78 -11.87 19.73
CA ILE A 197 10.58 -13.10 19.78
C ILE A 197 10.03 -14.09 20.80
N GLU A 198 9.60 -13.62 21.97
CA GLU A 198 8.97 -14.46 23.00
C GLU A 198 7.69 -15.14 22.48
N MET A 199 6.85 -14.38 21.76
CA MET A 199 5.64 -14.90 21.12
C MET A 199 5.95 -16.01 20.10
N LEU A 200 6.97 -15.79 19.25
CA LEU A 200 7.41 -16.81 18.30
C LEU A 200 7.91 -18.06 19.00
N ARG A 201 8.73 -17.91 20.04
CA ARG A 201 9.30 -19.04 20.80
C ARG A 201 8.22 -19.91 21.43
N ALA A 202 7.16 -19.30 21.96
CA ALA A 202 6.07 -20.02 22.63
C ALA A 202 5.34 -21.00 21.70
N GLU A 203 5.01 -20.56 20.48
CA GLU A 203 4.20 -21.34 19.52
C GLU A 203 5.02 -21.98 18.40
N TRP A 204 6.34 -21.80 18.37
CA TRP A 204 7.21 -22.22 17.26
C TRP A 204 7.02 -23.68 16.84
N LYS A 205 6.89 -24.59 17.84
CA LYS A 205 6.75 -26.03 17.58
C LYS A 205 5.38 -26.44 17.04
N ASN A 206 4.36 -25.60 17.22
CA ASN A 206 2.98 -25.84 16.81
C ASN A 206 2.71 -25.31 15.39
N GLU A 207 3.57 -24.44 14.87
CA GLU A 207 3.43 -23.86 13.54
C GLU A 207 3.87 -24.80 12.42
N SER A 208 3.20 -24.71 11.26
CA SER A 208 3.65 -25.39 10.04
C SER A 208 4.97 -24.81 9.54
N ALA A 209 5.74 -25.56 8.74
CA ALA A 209 6.99 -25.03 8.19
C ALA A 209 6.79 -23.77 7.34
N GLN A 210 5.69 -23.70 6.58
CA GLN A 210 5.34 -22.52 5.81
C GLN A 210 5.02 -21.34 6.72
N HIS A 211 4.20 -21.53 7.75
CA HIS A 211 3.86 -20.46 8.69
C HIS A 211 5.09 -19.95 9.42
N ARG A 212 6.00 -20.84 9.87
CA ARG A 212 7.26 -20.44 10.51
C ARG A 212 8.10 -19.53 9.61
N ALA A 213 8.27 -19.88 8.34
CA ALA A 213 8.98 -19.04 7.39
C ALA A 213 8.29 -17.68 7.21
N GLU A 214 6.96 -17.67 7.02
CA GLU A 214 6.19 -16.43 6.89
C GLU A 214 6.23 -15.56 8.15
N LEU A 215 6.24 -16.16 9.34
CA LEU A 215 6.36 -15.43 10.61
C LEU A 215 7.76 -14.85 10.80
N LEU A 216 8.83 -15.54 10.37
CA LEU A 216 10.19 -14.97 10.39
C LEU A 216 10.30 -13.71 9.55
N THR A 217 9.64 -13.63 8.39
CA THR A 217 9.67 -12.41 7.57
C THR A 217 9.22 -11.16 8.33
N CYS A 218 8.36 -11.32 9.36
CA CYS A 218 7.92 -10.19 10.18
C CYS A 218 9.04 -9.61 11.05
N LEU A 219 10.12 -10.36 11.29
CA LEU A 219 11.27 -9.90 12.09
C LEU A 219 12.11 -8.85 11.39
N GLU A 220 11.95 -8.65 10.07
CA GLU A 220 12.53 -7.49 9.36
C GLU A 220 12.15 -6.16 10.02
N ILE A 221 10.98 -6.11 10.65
CA ILE A 221 10.55 -4.98 11.46
C ILE A 221 11.38 -4.95 12.74
N SER A 222 12.11 -3.86 12.93
CA SER A 222 13.00 -3.64 14.09
C SER A 222 14.08 -4.72 14.24
N LEU A 223 14.49 -5.36 13.15
CA LEU A 223 15.54 -6.39 13.15
C LEU A 223 16.84 -5.85 13.76
N SER A 224 17.42 -6.59 14.70
CA SER A 224 18.65 -6.17 15.38
C SER A 224 19.48 -7.34 15.87
N VAL A 225 20.69 -7.06 16.38
CA VAL A 225 21.56 -8.07 16.99
C VAL A 225 20.91 -8.81 18.18
N ALA A 226 19.90 -8.24 18.82
CA ALA A 226 19.14 -8.93 19.88
C ALA A 226 18.37 -10.16 19.36
N ASP A 227 18.08 -10.21 18.06
CA ASP A 227 17.38 -11.32 17.42
C ASP A 227 18.36 -12.45 16.97
N GLU A 228 19.68 -12.19 17.01
CA GLU A 228 20.70 -13.07 16.44
C GLU A 228 20.68 -14.48 17.05
N ASP A 229 20.59 -14.60 18.37
CA ASP A 229 20.62 -15.90 19.05
C ASP A 229 19.39 -16.77 18.70
N PHE A 230 18.21 -16.16 18.59
CA PHE A 230 17.01 -16.86 18.14
C PHE A 230 17.15 -17.33 16.69
N LEU A 231 17.63 -16.47 15.80
CA LEU A 231 17.80 -16.82 14.38
C LEU A 231 18.86 -17.90 14.18
N GLU A 232 19.95 -17.90 14.95
CA GLU A 232 20.96 -18.97 14.94
C GLU A 232 20.40 -20.31 15.45
N GLU A 233 19.58 -20.29 16.51
CA GLU A 233 18.87 -21.48 16.98
C GLU A 233 17.94 -22.04 15.91
N VAL A 234 17.16 -21.18 15.23
CA VAL A 234 16.27 -21.60 14.14
C VAL A 234 17.08 -22.15 12.97
N ARG A 235 18.15 -21.47 12.55
CA ARG A 235 19.02 -21.91 11.46
C ARG A 235 19.67 -23.26 11.74
N GLY A 236 20.11 -23.49 12.97
CA GLY A 236 20.76 -24.75 13.38
C GLY A 236 19.79 -25.89 13.68
N GLY A 237 18.58 -25.58 14.17
CA GLY A 237 17.66 -26.54 14.76
C GLY A 237 16.38 -26.85 14.00
N ASP A 238 15.95 -25.99 13.05
CA ASP A 238 14.69 -26.23 12.33
C ASP A 238 14.83 -27.35 11.28
N ARG A 239 13.80 -28.20 11.18
CA ARG A 239 13.78 -29.34 10.25
C ARG A 239 13.57 -28.92 8.80
N SER A 240 12.96 -27.76 8.55
CA SER A 240 12.69 -27.27 7.20
C SER A 240 13.87 -26.46 6.67
N SER A 241 14.35 -26.77 5.46
CA SER A 241 15.37 -25.94 4.80
C SER A 241 14.85 -24.53 4.54
N THR A 242 13.60 -24.37 4.11
CA THR A 242 13.01 -23.05 3.85
C THR A 242 13.03 -22.15 5.08
N VAL A 243 12.78 -22.71 6.27
CA VAL A 243 12.81 -21.94 7.53
C VAL A 243 14.25 -21.59 7.91
N ARG A 244 15.19 -22.52 7.74
CA ARG A 244 16.62 -22.28 7.99
C ARG A 244 17.21 -21.23 7.03
N ASP A 245 16.81 -21.27 5.76
CA ASP A 245 17.25 -20.33 4.73
C ASP A 245 16.72 -18.91 5.02
N GLU A 246 15.48 -18.81 5.50
CA GLU A 246 14.88 -17.54 5.92
C GLU A 246 15.58 -16.96 7.16
N ALA A 247 15.91 -17.79 8.15
CA ALA A 247 16.70 -17.35 9.30
C ALA A 247 18.11 -16.87 8.87
N LEU A 248 18.77 -17.58 7.96
CA LEU A 248 20.07 -17.18 7.39
C LEU A 248 19.97 -15.87 6.58
N ARG A 249 18.86 -15.65 5.87
CA ARG A 249 18.59 -14.37 5.18
C ARG A 249 18.54 -13.22 6.19
N LEU A 250 17.78 -13.36 7.28
CA LEU A 250 17.66 -12.34 8.32
C LEU A 250 18.99 -12.09 9.05
N LEU A 251 19.76 -13.14 9.36
CA LEU A 251 21.10 -12.98 9.96
C LEU A 251 22.05 -12.14 9.10
N ARG A 252 21.94 -12.27 7.76
CA ARG A 252 22.72 -11.47 6.80
C ARG A 252 22.19 -10.04 6.61
N MET A 253 21.07 -9.69 7.24
CA MET A 253 20.53 -8.31 7.24
C MET A 253 20.84 -7.57 8.54
N ILE A 254 21.29 -8.25 9.60
CA ILE A 254 21.71 -7.64 10.86
C ILE A 254 23.15 -7.13 10.70
N PRO A 255 23.39 -5.79 10.71
CA PRO A 255 24.72 -5.23 10.46
C PRO A 255 25.82 -5.77 11.38
N GLU A 256 25.50 -6.01 12.65
CA GLU A 256 26.44 -6.43 13.69
C GLU A 256 26.54 -7.96 13.87
N SER A 257 25.85 -8.75 13.04
CA SER A 257 25.84 -10.21 13.18
C SER A 257 27.24 -10.80 13.05
N ARG A 258 27.45 -11.94 13.70
CA ARG A 258 28.67 -12.75 13.61
C ARG A 258 28.99 -13.10 12.15
N ILE A 259 27.96 -13.38 11.35
CA ILE A 259 28.13 -13.67 9.91
C ILE A 259 28.70 -12.47 9.17
N LEU A 260 28.13 -11.28 9.34
CA LEU A 260 28.64 -10.09 8.64
C LEU A 260 29.99 -9.62 9.18
N ARG A 261 30.28 -9.83 10.47
CA ARG A 261 31.63 -9.61 11.04
C ARG A 261 32.68 -10.51 10.39
N LEU A 262 32.40 -11.80 10.23
CA LEU A 262 33.29 -12.73 9.54
C LEU A 262 33.51 -12.30 8.08
N PHE A 263 32.43 -11.96 7.37
CA PHE A 263 32.53 -11.48 6.00
C PHE A 263 33.36 -10.19 5.90
N ALA A 264 33.15 -9.23 6.80
CA ALA A 264 33.92 -7.99 6.85
C ALA A 264 35.42 -8.26 7.11
N GLU A 265 35.75 -9.17 8.02
CA GLU A 265 37.15 -9.58 8.28
C GLU A 265 37.78 -10.26 7.06
N THR A 266 37.05 -11.16 6.39
CA THR A 266 37.52 -11.81 5.16
C THR A 266 37.73 -10.79 4.04
N LEU A 267 36.77 -9.88 3.81
CA LEU A 267 36.90 -8.84 2.79
C LEU A 267 38.09 -7.92 3.07
N ARG A 268 38.33 -7.50 4.32
CA ARG A 268 39.50 -6.66 4.68
C ARG A 268 40.84 -7.36 4.43
N LYS A 269 40.90 -8.70 4.48
CA LYS A 269 42.11 -9.47 4.19
C LYS A 269 42.38 -9.59 2.68
N HIS A 270 41.33 -9.68 1.87
CA HIS A 270 41.41 -10.02 0.45
C HIS A 270 41.21 -8.84 -0.50
N LEU A 271 40.53 -7.78 -0.08
CA LEU A 271 40.31 -6.59 -0.89
C LEU A 271 41.31 -5.49 -0.55
N HIS A 272 41.95 -4.96 -1.59
CA HIS A 272 42.87 -3.83 -1.48
C HIS A 272 42.46 -2.75 -2.46
N TYR A 273 42.25 -1.53 -1.96
CA TYR A 273 41.98 -0.39 -2.81
C TYR A 273 43.12 0.62 -2.76
N ARG A 274 43.63 0.98 -3.94
CA ARG A 274 44.63 2.04 -4.09
C ARG A 274 44.08 3.10 -5.04
N ARG A 275 43.96 4.34 -4.57
CA ARG A 275 43.33 5.45 -5.31
C ARG A 275 43.79 5.60 -6.78
N LEU A 276 45.06 5.31 -7.08
CA LEU A 276 45.62 5.41 -8.44
C LEU A 276 45.62 4.10 -9.22
N LEU A 277 45.59 2.95 -8.55
CA LEU A 277 45.73 1.63 -9.18
C LEU A 277 44.41 0.82 -9.19
N GLY A 278 43.36 1.33 -8.54
CA GLY A 278 42.08 0.65 -8.42
C GLY A 278 42.11 -0.49 -7.41
N TRP A 279 41.32 -1.52 -7.71
CA TRP A 279 41.15 -2.71 -6.87
C TRP A 279 42.19 -3.79 -7.19
N ALA A 280 42.74 -4.38 -6.14
CA ALA A 280 43.41 -5.68 -6.19
C ALA A 280 42.67 -6.65 -5.25
N VAL A 281 42.48 -7.89 -5.72
CA VAL A 281 41.75 -8.94 -5.01
C VAL A 281 42.66 -10.14 -4.85
N ASP A 282 42.99 -10.49 -3.60
CA ASP A 282 43.75 -11.70 -3.31
C ASP A 282 42.82 -12.92 -3.35
N PRO A 283 43.20 -14.03 -4.01
CA PRO A 283 42.34 -15.19 -4.11
C PRO A 283 41.98 -15.83 -2.77
N ILE A 284 40.79 -16.40 -2.68
CA ILE A 284 40.29 -17.15 -1.53
C ILE A 284 39.86 -18.56 -1.92
N ALA A 285 40.11 -19.53 -1.05
CA ALA A 285 39.63 -20.89 -1.20
C ALA A 285 38.23 -21.05 -0.60
N TYR A 286 37.39 -21.86 -1.25
CA TYR A 286 36.10 -22.22 -0.70
C TYR A 286 36.24 -23.11 0.55
N SER A 287 35.32 -22.97 1.50
CA SER A 287 35.34 -23.71 2.76
C SER A 287 33.95 -24.22 3.12
N GLU A 288 33.89 -25.30 3.90
CA GLU A 288 32.62 -25.80 4.46
C GLU A 288 31.95 -24.78 5.40
N GLU A 289 32.71 -23.85 5.97
CA GLU A 289 32.16 -22.74 6.74
C GLU A 289 31.37 -21.79 5.83
N PHE A 290 31.93 -21.39 4.68
CA PHE A 290 31.25 -20.53 3.71
C PHE A 290 29.98 -21.17 3.17
N LYS A 291 30.00 -22.48 2.90
CA LYS A 291 28.82 -23.26 2.53
C LYS A 291 27.69 -23.14 3.56
N LYS A 292 28.01 -23.30 4.85
CA LYS A 292 27.02 -23.17 5.95
C LYS A 292 26.47 -21.75 6.10
N LEU A 293 27.20 -20.75 5.62
CA LEU A 293 26.79 -19.34 5.59
C LEU A 293 26.06 -18.95 4.30
N GLY A 294 25.77 -19.93 3.43
CA GLY A 294 25.01 -19.72 2.18
C GLY A 294 25.80 -19.03 1.08
N ILE A 295 27.13 -19.11 1.12
CA ILE A 295 28.01 -18.68 0.04
C ILE A 295 28.18 -19.86 -0.93
N ASN A 296 27.97 -19.62 -2.22
CA ASN A 296 28.17 -20.63 -3.26
C ASN A 296 29.59 -20.57 -3.81
N GLU A 297 30.13 -21.73 -4.18
CA GLU A 297 31.50 -21.85 -4.72
C GLU A 297 31.61 -21.38 -6.17
N VAL A 298 30.70 -21.83 -7.03
CA VAL A 298 30.86 -21.70 -8.49
C VAL A 298 30.03 -20.55 -9.04
N SER A 299 30.67 -19.64 -9.79
CA SER A 299 29.96 -18.55 -10.46
C SER A 299 29.18 -19.02 -11.68
N SER A 300 27.96 -18.52 -11.85
CA SER A 300 27.23 -18.62 -13.13
C SER A 300 27.58 -17.51 -14.11
N ASN A 301 28.36 -16.50 -13.69
CA ASN A 301 28.70 -15.35 -14.51
C ASN A 301 29.92 -15.61 -15.40
N LYS A 302 29.81 -15.29 -16.69
CA LYS A 302 30.92 -15.43 -17.62
C LYS A 302 32.06 -14.45 -17.29
N GLY A 303 33.24 -15.01 -17.00
CA GLY A 303 34.46 -14.22 -16.76
C GLY A 303 34.62 -13.71 -15.32
N GLU A 304 33.81 -14.21 -14.40
CA GLU A 304 34.03 -14.09 -12.95
C GLU A 304 34.73 -15.36 -12.46
N SER A 305 35.80 -15.22 -11.66
CA SER A 305 36.43 -16.37 -11.03
C SER A 305 35.61 -16.84 -9.82
N ASP A 306 35.69 -18.13 -9.47
CA ASP A 306 35.01 -18.67 -8.27
C ASP A 306 35.45 -17.95 -6.99
N SER A 307 36.73 -17.57 -6.90
CA SER A 307 37.26 -16.75 -5.81
C SER A 307 36.61 -15.36 -5.76
N ASP A 308 36.53 -14.66 -6.89
CA ASP A 308 35.87 -13.35 -6.95
C ASP A 308 34.38 -13.48 -6.63
N TYR A 309 33.74 -14.56 -7.05
CA TYR A 309 32.34 -14.84 -6.77
C TYR A 309 32.07 -15.05 -5.28
N ILE A 310 32.93 -15.76 -4.57
CA ILE A 310 32.87 -15.93 -3.11
C ILE A 310 32.93 -14.56 -2.43
N LEU A 311 33.94 -13.75 -2.76
CA LEU A 311 34.13 -12.43 -2.15
C LEU A 311 33.03 -11.43 -2.54
N ARG A 312 32.55 -11.48 -3.78
CA ARG A 312 31.45 -10.63 -4.22
C ARG A 312 30.16 -10.91 -3.48
N GLN A 313 29.83 -12.18 -3.24
CA GLN A 313 28.65 -12.54 -2.44
C GLN A 313 28.75 -11.92 -1.05
N MET A 314 29.92 -12.01 -0.39
CA MET A 314 30.15 -11.36 0.90
C MET A 314 30.00 -9.83 0.81
N ALA A 315 30.61 -9.20 -0.19
CA ALA A 315 30.57 -7.76 -0.40
C ALA A 315 29.14 -7.23 -0.62
N GLN A 316 28.27 -8.00 -1.30
CA GLN A 316 26.88 -7.62 -1.56
C GLN A 316 26.03 -7.54 -0.27
N PHE A 317 26.38 -8.34 0.76
CA PHE A 317 25.70 -8.33 2.06
C PHE A 317 26.21 -7.25 3.01
N MET A 318 27.34 -6.59 2.72
CA MET A 318 27.95 -5.67 3.67
C MET A 318 27.07 -4.44 3.96
N PRO A 319 26.91 -4.07 5.24
CA PRO A 319 26.34 -2.79 5.62
C PRO A 319 27.14 -1.67 4.97
N LEU A 320 26.47 -0.56 4.64
CA LEU A 320 27.14 0.51 3.89
C LEU A 320 28.23 1.22 4.72
N SER A 321 28.11 1.22 6.04
CA SER A 321 29.16 1.68 6.97
C SER A 321 30.48 0.93 6.81
N PHE A 322 30.46 -0.34 6.41
CA PHE A 322 31.68 -1.10 6.11
C PHE A 322 32.53 -0.40 5.06
N TRP A 323 31.91 0.17 4.02
CA TRP A 323 32.65 0.85 2.95
C TRP A 323 33.23 2.18 3.43
N CYS A 324 32.54 2.89 4.34
CA CYS A 324 33.09 4.09 4.98
C CYS A 324 34.37 3.76 5.76
N GLU A 325 34.33 2.70 6.57
CA GLU A 325 35.48 2.22 7.33
C GLU A 325 36.60 1.69 6.42
N PHE A 326 36.25 0.90 5.41
CA PHE A 326 37.20 0.30 4.47
C PHE A 326 37.99 1.38 3.70
N PHE A 327 37.33 2.47 3.34
CA PHE A 327 37.94 3.59 2.62
C PHE A 327 38.52 4.68 3.52
N ASP A 328 38.26 4.60 4.84
CA ASP A 328 38.56 5.63 5.84
C ASP A 328 38.06 7.02 5.39
N CYS A 329 36.76 7.13 5.11
CA CYS A 329 36.13 8.37 4.66
C CYS A 329 34.66 8.47 5.07
N ASP A 330 34.06 9.65 4.85
CA ASP A 330 32.61 9.86 5.02
C ASP A 330 31.75 9.04 4.03
N SER A 331 30.45 8.95 4.34
CA SER A 331 29.45 8.23 3.55
C SER A 331 29.33 8.73 2.12
N GLU A 332 29.41 10.05 1.91
CA GLU A 332 29.34 10.65 0.59
C GLU A 332 30.49 10.19 -0.30
N THR A 333 31.71 10.31 0.21
CA THR A 333 32.92 9.93 -0.49
C THR A 333 32.95 8.44 -0.76
N ALA A 334 32.53 7.62 0.21
CA ALA A 334 32.40 6.17 0.04
C ALA A 334 31.37 5.80 -1.03
N ALA A 335 30.18 6.40 -0.99
CA ALA A 335 29.12 6.21 -1.98
C ALA A 335 29.59 6.56 -3.39
N GLN A 336 30.27 7.70 -3.56
CA GLN A 336 30.81 8.13 -4.84
C GLN A 336 31.91 7.20 -5.36
N ARG A 337 32.78 6.68 -4.48
CA ARG A 337 33.81 5.69 -4.85
C ARG A 337 33.17 4.38 -5.29
N MET A 338 32.25 3.82 -4.49
CA MET A 338 31.55 2.57 -4.82
C MET A 338 30.73 2.69 -6.10
N ARG A 339 30.11 3.84 -6.35
CA ARG A 339 29.35 4.06 -7.58
C ARG A 339 30.23 4.08 -8.83
N LYS A 340 31.37 4.78 -8.77
CA LYS A 340 32.28 4.97 -9.92
C LYS A 340 33.17 3.77 -10.19
N SER A 341 33.65 3.12 -9.14
CA SER A 341 34.59 2.00 -9.22
C SER A 341 34.29 1.01 -8.10
N PRO A 342 33.18 0.25 -8.19
CA PRO A 342 32.91 -0.80 -7.22
C PRO A 342 33.89 -1.97 -7.40
N PRO A 343 34.20 -2.73 -6.34
CA PRO A 343 34.86 -4.02 -6.51
C PRO A 343 33.92 -4.95 -7.28
N PHE A 344 34.44 -5.85 -8.11
CA PHE A 344 33.59 -6.77 -8.89
C PHE A 344 32.55 -6.06 -9.78
N SER A 345 32.95 -4.94 -10.40
CA SER A 345 32.07 -3.92 -11.00
C SER A 345 30.99 -4.39 -12.00
N LYS A 346 31.11 -5.60 -12.56
CA LYS A 346 30.11 -6.17 -13.47
C LYS A 346 28.93 -6.85 -12.75
N HIS A 347 29.10 -7.21 -11.48
CA HIS A 347 28.22 -8.17 -10.79
C HIS A 347 27.82 -7.74 -9.37
N ILE A 348 28.36 -6.63 -8.84
CA ILE A 348 27.90 -6.05 -7.58
C ILE A 348 26.84 -4.98 -7.85
N TYR A 349 25.76 -5.01 -7.08
CA TYR A 349 24.61 -4.13 -7.26
C TYR A 349 24.41 -3.29 -6.00
N LEU A 350 25.10 -2.14 -5.94
CA LEU A 350 25.05 -1.24 -4.78
C LEU A 350 23.62 -0.80 -4.44
N THR A 351 22.78 -0.63 -5.45
CA THR A 351 21.37 -0.23 -5.29
C THR A 351 20.59 -1.22 -4.44
N ASP A 352 20.86 -2.52 -4.60
CA ASP A 352 20.15 -3.58 -3.89
C ASP A 352 20.55 -3.58 -2.41
N THR A 353 21.83 -3.31 -2.13
CA THR A 353 22.33 -3.12 -0.75
C THR A 353 21.69 -1.88 -0.11
N ILE A 354 21.62 -0.74 -0.82
CA ILE A 354 20.97 0.48 -0.33
C ILE A 354 19.49 0.24 -0.01
N LEU A 355 18.77 -0.44 -0.89
CA LEU A 355 17.36 -0.79 -0.68
C LEU A 355 17.18 -1.77 0.48
N GLY A 356 18.04 -2.79 0.58
CA GLY A 356 17.99 -3.79 1.63
C GLY A 356 18.16 -3.20 3.02
N TYR A 357 19.11 -2.28 3.20
CA TYR A 357 19.31 -1.55 4.45
C TYR A 357 18.41 -0.31 4.61
N LYS A 358 17.62 0.04 3.59
CA LYS A 358 16.80 1.26 3.53
C LYS A 358 17.62 2.52 3.87
N ASP A 359 18.88 2.56 3.46
CA ASP A 359 19.81 3.63 3.82
C ASP A 359 19.56 4.89 2.99
N ARG A 360 18.84 5.83 3.61
CA ARG A 360 18.44 7.10 3.01
C ARG A 360 19.63 7.97 2.61
N ASP A 361 20.70 7.98 3.41
CA ASP A 361 21.83 8.88 3.20
C ASP A 361 22.67 8.42 2.01
N TRP A 362 22.95 7.12 1.91
CA TRP A 362 23.61 6.55 0.74
C TRP A 362 22.75 6.66 -0.52
N ALA A 363 21.43 6.43 -0.43
CA ALA A 363 20.52 6.67 -1.54
C ALA A 363 20.64 8.09 -2.08
N TYR A 364 20.67 9.08 -1.18
CA TYR A 364 20.84 10.48 -1.55
C TYR A 364 22.22 10.76 -2.17
N HIS A 365 23.31 10.30 -1.55
CA HIS A 365 24.67 10.55 -2.05
C HIS A 365 24.93 9.93 -3.43
N VAL A 366 24.30 8.80 -3.75
CA VAL A 366 24.37 8.17 -5.08
C VAL A 366 23.55 8.92 -6.13
N LEU A 367 22.49 9.62 -5.73
CA LEU A 367 21.55 10.32 -6.62
C LEU A 367 21.87 11.81 -6.84
N LYS A 368 22.40 12.52 -5.82
CA LYS A 368 22.39 13.99 -5.78
C LYS A 368 23.14 14.69 -6.93
N ASP A 369 24.18 14.05 -7.45
CA ASP A 369 25.01 14.59 -8.55
C ASP A 369 24.60 14.03 -9.92
N GLU A 370 23.54 13.23 -9.97
CA GLU A 370 23.11 12.51 -11.17
C GLU A 370 21.93 13.14 -11.87
N ARG A 371 21.89 12.97 -13.19
CA ARG A 371 20.64 13.11 -13.94
C ARG A 371 19.80 11.88 -13.71
N VAL A 372 18.97 11.91 -12.67
CA VAL A 372 18.22 10.74 -12.17
C VAL A 372 17.44 10.04 -13.29
N LEU A 373 16.77 10.81 -14.15
CA LEU A 373 15.98 10.25 -15.26
C LEU A 373 16.82 9.57 -16.35
N GLN A 374 18.13 9.85 -16.41
CA GLN A 374 19.09 9.20 -17.32
C GLN A 374 19.84 8.05 -16.64
N SER A 375 19.48 7.70 -15.41
CA SER A 375 20.08 6.61 -14.63
C SER A 375 19.00 5.64 -14.13
N PRO A 376 18.40 4.81 -15.02
CA PRO A 376 17.23 3.99 -14.67
C PRO A 376 17.44 3.09 -13.45
N GLY A 377 18.63 2.51 -13.29
CA GLY A 377 18.96 1.65 -12.14
C GLY A 377 18.95 2.37 -10.79
N LEU A 378 19.03 3.71 -10.77
CA LEU A 378 19.02 4.51 -9.54
C LEU A 378 17.63 5.04 -9.19
N MET A 379 16.67 5.05 -10.12
CA MET A 379 15.34 5.64 -9.90
C MET A 379 14.56 4.97 -8.76
N GLN A 380 14.83 3.69 -8.49
CA GLN A 380 14.25 2.94 -7.38
C GLN A 380 14.66 3.45 -5.99
N LEU A 381 15.70 4.29 -5.90
CA LEU A 381 16.17 4.87 -4.64
C LEU A 381 15.42 6.16 -4.25
N VAL A 382 14.72 6.80 -5.20
CA VAL A 382 13.99 8.06 -4.98
C VAL A 382 12.94 7.98 -3.85
N PRO A 383 12.15 6.89 -3.71
CA PRO A 383 11.19 6.75 -2.61
C PRO A 383 11.81 6.83 -1.21
N LEU A 384 13.06 6.39 -1.02
CA LEU A 384 13.73 6.37 0.30
C LEU A 384 14.05 7.77 0.83
N LEU A 385 14.18 8.74 -0.08
CA LEU A 385 14.64 10.08 0.25
C LEU A 385 13.61 10.87 1.07
N SER A 386 14.10 11.71 1.97
CA SER A 386 13.31 12.76 2.62
C SER A 386 12.83 13.81 1.61
N VAL A 387 11.88 14.65 2.02
CA VAL A 387 11.40 15.78 1.22
C VAL A 387 12.57 16.70 0.85
N GLU A 388 13.41 17.05 1.83
CA GLU A 388 14.55 17.95 1.68
C GLU A 388 15.62 17.40 0.72
N GLN A 389 15.83 16.08 0.71
CA GLN A 389 16.75 15.42 -0.21
C GLN A 389 16.19 15.35 -1.64
N ARG A 390 14.88 15.06 -1.79
CA ARG A 390 14.22 15.03 -3.12
C ARG A 390 14.27 16.40 -3.80
N GLU A 391 14.13 17.49 -3.05
CA GLU A 391 14.22 18.86 -3.58
C GLU A 391 15.57 19.19 -4.25
N GLN A 392 16.63 18.44 -3.93
CA GLN A 392 17.96 18.67 -4.47
C GLN A 392 18.24 17.86 -5.75
N LEU A 393 17.37 16.90 -6.10
CA LEU A 393 17.59 16.03 -7.25
C LEU A 393 17.56 16.78 -8.58
N ASN A 394 18.36 16.29 -9.52
CA ASN A 394 18.35 16.75 -10.91
C ASN A 394 17.48 15.83 -11.78
N LEU A 395 16.22 16.23 -11.95
CA LEU A 395 15.24 15.55 -12.80
C LEU A 395 15.27 16.02 -14.27
N SER A 396 16.39 16.56 -14.76
CA SER A 396 16.50 16.96 -16.17
C SER A 396 16.62 15.74 -17.10
N GLY A 397 16.06 15.87 -18.30
CA GLY A 397 16.09 14.84 -19.34
C GLY A 397 14.72 14.21 -19.60
N LYS A 398 14.72 13.08 -20.31
CA LYS A 398 13.53 12.28 -20.58
C LYS A 398 13.62 10.96 -19.82
N VAL A 399 12.49 10.52 -19.27
CA VAL A 399 12.40 9.22 -18.62
C VAL A 399 12.16 8.12 -19.66
N ASP A 400 12.49 6.87 -19.30
CA ASP A 400 12.19 5.69 -20.11
C ASP A 400 10.68 5.54 -20.36
N ARG A 401 10.31 4.96 -21.50
CA ARG A 401 8.89 4.77 -21.90
C ARG A 401 8.12 3.85 -20.95
N ASN A 402 8.79 2.95 -20.24
CA ASN A 402 8.18 2.02 -19.29
C ASN A 402 8.07 2.57 -17.87
N PHE A 403 8.52 3.80 -17.63
CA PHE A 403 8.41 4.41 -16.32
C PHE A 403 6.94 4.65 -15.94
N TYR A 404 6.61 4.32 -14.69
CA TYR A 404 5.28 4.55 -14.14
C TYR A 404 5.41 5.23 -12.78
N ILE A 405 4.70 6.35 -12.60
CA ILE A 405 4.90 7.23 -11.43
C ILE A 405 4.62 6.54 -10.09
N SER A 406 3.79 5.49 -10.06
CA SER A 406 3.52 4.78 -8.81
C SER A 406 4.74 4.10 -8.20
N GLN A 407 5.81 3.88 -8.99
CA GLN A 407 7.12 3.43 -8.49
C GLN A 407 7.74 4.43 -7.49
N TRP A 408 7.30 5.70 -7.51
CA TRP A 408 7.75 6.75 -6.60
C TRP A 408 6.80 7.03 -5.45
N PHE A 409 5.72 6.25 -5.32
CA PHE A 409 4.83 6.36 -4.17
C PHE A 409 5.45 5.58 -3.00
N GLY A 410 5.94 6.33 -2.01
CA GLY A 410 6.41 5.75 -0.74
C GLY A 410 5.27 5.17 0.10
N GLU A 411 5.64 4.60 1.25
CA GLU A 411 4.67 3.99 2.20
C GLU A 411 3.66 5.00 2.78
N ASP A 412 4.03 6.28 2.84
CA ASP A 412 3.15 7.37 3.26
C ASP A 412 2.66 8.24 2.08
N ASP A 413 1.53 8.92 2.30
CA ASP A 413 1.00 9.94 1.40
C ASP A 413 1.60 11.32 1.71
N SER A 414 2.84 11.38 2.20
CA SER A 414 3.50 12.66 2.51
C SER A 414 3.64 13.54 1.26
N GLU A 415 3.47 14.84 1.45
CA GLU A 415 3.69 15.79 0.35
C GLU A 415 5.16 15.82 -0.07
N TRP A 416 5.39 15.92 -1.37
CA TRP A 416 6.67 16.25 -1.96
C TRP A 416 6.91 17.76 -1.90
N GLY A 417 8.18 18.17 -1.99
CA GLY A 417 8.51 19.58 -2.11
C GLY A 417 8.15 20.15 -3.48
N GLU A 418 8.09 21.48 -3.58
CA GLU A 418 7.64 22.16 -4.80
C GLU A 418 8.58 21.95 -5.99
N ARG A 419 9.91 22.03 -5.79
CA ARG A 419 10.86 21.89 -6.90
C ARG A 419 10.85 20.47 -7.46
N PHE A 420 10.81 19.47 -6.60
CA PHE A 420 10.71 18.08 -6.99
C PHE A 420 9.39 17.82 -7.71
N SER A 421 8.27 18.33 -7.18
CA SER A 421 6.95 18.25 -7.81
C SER A 421 6.93 18.85 -9.21
N GLN A 422 7.53 20.03 -9.41
CA GLN A 422 7.68 20.64 -10.74
C GLN A 422 8.50 19.75 -11.68
N GLY A 423 9.60 19.16 -11.20
CA GLY A 423 10.42 18.23 -11.99
C GLY A 423 9.67 16.96 -12.40
N VAL A 424 8.92 16.36 -11.48
CA VAL A 424 8.05 15.20 -11.75
C VAL A 424 6.99 15.54 -12.79
N LEU A 425 6.32 16.69 -12.64
CA LEU A 425 5.31 17.12 -13.60
C LEU A 425 5.92 17.39 -14.98
N LYS A 426 7.07 18.09 -15.07
CA LYS A 426 7.79 18.26 -16.34
C LYS A 426 8.13 16.93 -17.00
N MET A 427 8.56 15.94 -16.21
CA MET A 427 8.85 14.59 -16.68
C MET A 427 7.59 13.93 -17.26
N ILE A 428 6.48 13.93 -16.51
CA ILE A 428 5.20 13.33 -16.94
C ILE A 428 4.68 13.99 -18.21
N TYR A 429 4.61 15.33 -18.25
CA TYR A 429 4.19 16.09 -19.44
C TYR A 429 5.21 16.02 -20.60
N GLY A 430 6.40 15.49 -20.35
CA GLY A 430 7.43 15.20 -21.35
C GLY A 430 7.22 13.86 -22.08
N MET A 431 6.35 12.99 -21.56
CA MET A 431 6.04 11.68 -22.15
C MET A 431 5.24 11.81 -23.45
N ASP A 432 5.27 10.76 -24.28
CA ASP A 432 4.50 10.71 -25.53
C ASP A 432 2.98 10.64 -25.23
N TYR A 433 2.60 9.90 -24.17
CA TYR A 433 1.22 9.73 -23.70
C TYR A 433 1.16 9.78 -22.18
N CYS A 434 0.03 10.24 -21.64
CA CYS A 434 -0.20 10.33 -20.20
C CYS A 434 -1.49 9.59 -19.81
N TYR A 435 -1.38 8.27 -19.62
CA TYR A 435 -2.50 7.42 -19.20
C TYR A 435 -2.29 6.94 -17.77
N TYR A 436 -2.90 7.64 -16.82
CA TYR A 436 -2.95 7.23 -15.42
C TYR A 436 -4.39 6.96 -15.01
N ASP A 437 -4.60 5.84 -14.33
CA ASP A 437 -5.90 5.52 -13.76
C ASP A 437 -6.25 6.49 -12.62
N ARG A 438 -7.53 6.49 -12.21
CA ARG A 438 -8.01 7.39 -11.17
C ARG A 438 -7.24 7.20 -9.84
N PRO A 439 -7.03 5.97 -9.32
CA PRO A 439 -6.27 5.77 -8.09
C PRO A 439 -4.85 6.35 -8.14
N THR A 440 -4.14 6.20 -9.27
CA THR A 440 -2.79 6.75 -9.44
C THR A 440 -2.82 8.27 -9.49
N CYS A 441 -3.79 8.87 -10.17
CA CYS A 441 -3.96 10.33 -10.15
C CYS A 441 -4.28 10.86 -8.75
N GLU A 442 -5.11 10.17 -7.96
CA GLU A 442 -5.40 10.57 -6.58
C GLU A 442 -4.14 10.49 -5.71
N ALA A 443 -3.41 9.37 -5.79
CA ALA A 443 -2.17 9.18 -5.03
C ALA A 443 -1.09 10.21 -5.40
N LEU A 444 -1.00 10.58 -6.69
CA LEU A 444 -0.14 11.67 -7.16
C LEU A 444 -0.60 13.03 -6.62
N ALA A 445 -1.89 13.34 -6.68
CA ALA A 445 -2.44 14.61 -6.19
C ALA A 445 -2.23 14.80 -4.68
N LEU A 446 -2.31 13.72 -3.90
CA LEU A 446 -2.01 13.76 -2.46
C LEU A 446 -0.54 14.08 -2.18
N ARG A 447 0.38 13.68 -3.06
CA ARG A 447 1.83 13.95 -2.92
C ARG A 447 2.22 15.32 -3.47
N LEU A 448 1.50 15.87 -4.43
CA LEU A 448 1.78 17.23 -4.94
C LEU A 448 1.26 18.29 -3.95
N PRO A 449 2.04 19.33 -3.61
CA PRO A 449 1.53 20.50 -2.90
C PRO A 449 0.34 21.12 -3.62
N ALA A 450 -0.64 21.62 -2.87
CA ALA A 450 -1.82 22.29 -3.46
C ALA A 450 -1.45 23.54 -4.28
N SER A 451 -0.28 24.14 -4.02
CA SER A 451 0.29 25.25 -4.81
C SER A 451 0.64 24.86 -6.25
N MET A 452 0.74 23.57 -6.58
CA MET A 452 1.05 23.10 -7.94
C MET A 452 -0.11 23.27 -8.93
N TYR A 453 -1.29 23.72 -8.50
CA TYR A 453 -2.47 23.88 -9.35
C TYR A 453 -2.17 24.71 -10.62
N ASP A 454 -1.67 25.94 -10.46
CA ASP A 454 -1.39 26.83 -11.59
C ASP A 454 -0.28 26.29 -12.50
N TYR A 455 0.66 25.54 -11.92
CA TYR A 455 1.73 24.90 -12.68
C TYR A 455 1.20 23.77 -13.57
N VAL A 456 0.28 22.95 -13.07
CA VAL A 456 -0.43 21.92 -13.85
C VAL A 456 -1.26 22.57 -14.97
N VAL A 457 -1.95 23.68 -14.70
CA VAL A 457 -2.69 24.45 -15.72
C VAL A 457 -1.75 24.89 -16.85
N ALA A 458 -0.61 25.49 -16.52
CA ALA A 458 0.34 25.95 -17.53
C ALA A 458 0.93 24.81 -18.38
N LEU A 459 1.28 23.68 -17.76
CA LEU A 459 1.77 22.50 -18.49
C LEU A 459 0.69 21.87 -19.37
N GLY A 460 -0.54 21.80 -18.89
CA GLY A 460 -1.69 21.34 -19.66
C GLY A 460 -1.92 22.15 -20.93
N ALA A 461 -1.89 23.49 -20.81
CA ALA A 461 -2.05 24.40 -21.95
C ALA A 461 -1.01 24.14 -23.05
N SER A 462 0.23 23.81 -22.67
CA SER A 462 1.30 23.48 -23.63
C SER A 462 1.11 22.15 -24.38
N ARG A 463 0.16 21.31 -23.95
CA ARG A 463 -0.13 19.97 -24.49
C ARG A 463 -1.58 19.76 -24.89
N GLU A 464 -2.35 20.84 -25.12
CA GLU A 464 -3.79 20.78 -25.42
C GLU A 464 -4.16 19.90 -26.63
N SER A 465 -3.25 19.75 -27.61
CA SER A 465 -3.47 18.89 -28.76
C SER A 465 -3.39 17.38 -28.45
N SER A 466 -2.94 16.99 -27.27
CA SER A 466 -2.87 15.59 -26.83
C SER A 466 -4.03 15.25 -25.90
N ALA A 467 -4.95 14.41 -26.39
CA ALA A 467 -6.12 13.97 -25.61
C ALA A 467 -5.73 13.35 -24.24
N SER A 468 -4.69 12.51 -24.21
CA SER A 468 -4.20 11.89 -22.96
C SER A 468 -3.69 12.90 -21.95
N HIS A 469 -2.94 13.92 -22.39
CA HIS A 469 -2.45 14.97 -21.49
C HIS A 469 -3.58 15.88 -21.04
N TRP A 470 -4.54 16.18 -21.91
CA TRP A 470 -5.72 16.96 -21.54
C TRP A 470 -6.54 16.25 -20.45
N GLU A 471 -6.86 14.96 -20.64
CA GLU A 471 -7.61 14.17 -19.65
C GLU A 471 -6.88 14.08 -18.31
N PHE A 472 -5.57 13.81 -18.35
CA PHE A 472 -4.72 13.81 -17.16
C PHE A 472 -4.72 15.17 -16.45
N THR A 473 -4.58 16.27 -17.21
CA THR A 473 -4.55 17.64 -16.68
C THR A 473 -5.86 17.96 -15.96
N VAL A 474 -7.00 17.76 -16.62
CA VAL A 474 -8.33 18.05 -16.06
C VAL A 474 -8.54 17.27 -14.77
N ARG A 475 -8.20 15.97 -14.78
CA ARG A 475 -8.31 15.12 -13.59
C ARG A 475 -7.42 15.61 -12.46
N LEU A 476 -6.16 15.93 -12.74
CA LEU A 476 -5.21 16.37 -11.71
C LEU A 476 -5.59 17.74 -11.14
N GLN A 477 -6.10 18.66 -11.97
CA GLN A 477 -6.63 19.95 -11.51
C GLN A 477 -7.82 19.77 -10.55
N GLN A 478 -8.78 18.92 -10.92
CA GLN A 478 -9.93 18.62 -10.06
C GLN A 478 -9.48 18.06 -8.70
N LEU A 479 -8.51 17.15 -8.70
CA LEU A 479 -7.99 16.53 -7.48
C LEU A 479 -7.18 17.51 -6.62
N LEU A 480 -6.36 18.38 -7.22
CA LEU A 480 -5.63 19.41 -6.48
C LEU A 480 -6.56 20.48 -5.88
N LEU A 481 -7.61 20.86 -6.61
CA LEU A 481 -8.64 21.76 -6.10
C LEU A 481 -9.41 21.10 -4.94
N MET A 482 -9.82 19.85 -5.10
CA MET A 482 -10.49 19.08 -4.04
C MET A 482 -9.60 18.95 -2.80
N LYS A 483 -8.32 18.64 -2.97
CA LYS A 483 -7.33 18.61 -1.88
C LYS A 483 -7.25 19.96 -1.16
N LYS A 484 -7.14 21.06 -1.91
CA LYS A 484 -7.13 22.42 -1.37
C LYS A 484 -8.40 22.73 -0.59
N ASP A 485 -9.56 22.36 -1.12
CA ASP A 485 -10.85 22.57 -0.46
C ASP A 485 -10.99 21.77 0.83
N ILE A 486 -10.50 20.53 0.86
CA ILE A 486 -10.41 19.72 2.08
C ILE A 486 -9.53 20.41 3.11
N ILE A 487 -8.31 20.81 2.74
CA ILE A 487 -7.38 21.49 3.65
C ILE A 487 -8.00 22.76 4.23
N GLN A 488 -8.73 23.54 3.42
CA GLN A 488 -9.37 24.79 3.87
C GLN A 488 -10.66 24.57 4.67
N ALA A 489 -11.28 23.39 4.60
CA ALA A 489 -12.51 23.09 5.30
C ALA A 489 -12.29 22.67 6.76
N PHE A 490 -11.05 22.30 7.10
CA PHE A 490 -10.59 21.96 8.44
C PHE A 490 -9.67 23.08 8.95
#